data_AF-A0A2E3F7N5-F1
#
_entry.id   AF-A0A2E3F7N5-F1
#
_cell.length_a   1.000
_cell.length_b   1.000
_cell.length_c   1.000
_cell.angle_alpha   90.00
_cell.angle_beta   90.00
_cell.angle_gamma   90.00
#
_symmetry.space_group_name_H-M   'P 1'
#
loop_
_entity.id
_entity.type
_entity.pdbx_description
1 polymer ?
#
loop_
_entity_poly.entity_id
_entity_poly.type
_entity_poly.pdbx_seq_one_letter_code
_entity_poly.pdbx_strand_id
1 'polypeptide(L)'
;MKIRSITFKPPEPELKVIKSVTVYISEKHSEIIIAPISKEPKAGYSYEQTDCEVIDLNSSTEIIEEAIKRNFNKFNIKEKKEGMGKKSDWPALKASKEKSGRGFEEKYRRISIRGITDWNSSLRIETVMNLPIEIELTSTISAHCEPSELGKRILKIFRSEITERK
;
A
#
# COMPACT_ATOMS: atom_id res chain seq x y z
N MET A 1 16.71 20.69 -43.60
CA MET A 1 17.05 19.59 -42.67
C MET A 1 15.77 19.17 -41.97
N LYS A 2 15.17 18.00 -42.28
CA LYS A 2 13.91 17.55 -41.67
C LYS A 2 14.23 16.79 -40.38
N ILE A 3 13.88 17.36 -39.23
CA ILE A 3 13.96 16.68 -37.94
C ILE A 3 12.89 15.58 -37.96
N ARG A 4 13.33 14.32 -38.04
CA ARG A 4 12.43 13.18 -37.82
C ARG A 4 12.10 13.17 -36.32
N SER A 5 10.84 13.42 -35.98
CA SER A 5 10.35 13.20 -34.63
C SER A 5 10.56 11.73 -34.30
N ILE A 6 11.50 11.43 -33.41
CA ILE A 6 11.63 10.11 -32.82
C ILE A 6 10.49 10.02 -31.80
N THR A 7 9.35 9.51 -32.23
CA THR A 7 8.23 9.23 -31.34
C THR A 7 8.65 8.03 -30.49
N PHE A 8 9.20 8.31 -29.30
CA PHE A 8 9.41 7.27 -28.30
C PHE A 8 8.03 6.79 -27.86
N LYS A 9 7.58 5.65 -28.40
CA LYS A 9 6.48 4.91 -27.82
C LYS A 9 7.07 4.10 -26.67
N PRO A 10 6.85 4.48 -25.40
CA PRO A 10 7.21 3.60 -24.30
C PRO A 10 6.53 2.25 -24.53
N PRO A 11 7.19 1.12 -24.21
CA PRO A 11 6.57 -0.19 -24.36
C PRO A 11 5.25 -0.19 -23.61
N GLU A 12 4.15 -0.49 -24.32
CA GLU A 12 2.85 -0.61 -23.67
C GLU A 12 2.94 -1.77 -22.67
N PRO A 13 2.58 -1.56 -21.39
CA PRO A 13 2.59 -2.64 -20.43
C PRO A 13 1.64 -3.74 -20.92
N GLU A 14 2.11 -5.00 -20.92
CA GLU A 14 1.38 -6.18 -21.42
C GLU A 14 -0.01 -6.31 -20.77
N LEU A 15 -0.20 -5.75 -19.57
CA LEU A 15 -1.48 -5.60 -18.89
C LEU A 15 -1.56 -4.23 -18.20
N LYS A 16 -2.51 -3.40 -18.64
CA LYS A 16 -2.89 -2.13 -18.04
C LYS A 16 -3.59 -2.35 -16.69
N VAL A 17 -2.84 -2.34 -15.59
CA VAL A 17 -3.38 -2.64 -14.25
C VAL A 17 -2.97 -1.60 -13.23
N ILE A 18 -3.96 -1.18 -12.44
CA ILE A 18 -3.75 -0.38 -11.23
C ILE A 18 -3.04 -1.26 -10.21
N LYS A 19 -1.79 -0.93 -9.92
CA LYS A 19 -0.98 -1.60 -8.89
C LYS A 19 -1.40 -1.11 -7.51
N SER A 20 -1.13 -1.92 -6.50
CA SER A 20 -1.39 -1.56 -5.12
C SER A 20 -0.40 -2.19 -4.15
N VAL A 21 -0.26 -1.55 -3.00
CA VAL A 21 0.41 -2.08 -1.81
C VAL A 21 -0.43 -1.68 -0.60
N THR A 22 -0.50 -2.55 0.40
CA THR A 22 -1.13 -2.20 1.69
C THR A 22 -0.04 -2.01 2.73
N VAL A 23 -0.18 -0.98 3.54
CA VAL A 23 0.72 -0.67 4.65
C VAL A 23 -0.07 -0.79 5.95
N TYR A 24 0.49 -1.46 6.94
CA TYR A 24 -0.07 -1.56 8.28
C TYR A 24 0.92 -0.95 9.26
N ILE A 25 0.45 -0.03 10.09
CA ILE A 25 1.32 0.71 11.01
C ILE A 25 0.83 0.51 12.43
N SER A 26 1.74 0.14 13.35
CA SER A 26 1.45 0.00 14.77
C SER A 26 2.43 0.78 15.63
N GLU A 27 1.92 1.72 16.43
CA GLU A 27 2.72 2.38 17.47
C GLU A 27 3.08 1.40 18.59
N LYS A 28 2.15 0.50 18.93
CA LYS A 28 2.33 -0.50 19.99
C LYS A 28 3.51 -1.42 19.73
N HIS A 29 3.70 -1.82 18.47
CA HIS A 29 4.81 -2.68 18.07
C HIS A 29 5.99 -1.88 17.48
N SER A 30 5.84 -0.57 17.31
CA SER A 30 6.84 0.31 16.68
C SER A 30 7.30 -0.21 15.31
N GLU A 31 6.36 -0.74 14.52
CA GLU A 31 6.66 -1.32 13.21
C GLU A 31 5.67 -0.90 12.12
N ILE A 32 6.16 -0.99 10.89
CA ILE A 32 5.41 -0.82 9.65
C ILE A 32 5.53 -2.12 8.86
N ILE A 33 4.40 -2.76 8.58
CA ILE A 33 4.31 -3.93 7.71
C ILE A 33 3.88 -3.44 6.32
N ILE A 34 4.70 -3.68 5.31
CA ILE A 34 4.39 -3.42 3.91
C ILE A 34 4.03 -4.74 3.23
N ALA A 35 2.77 -4.87 2.83
CA ALA A 35 2.22 -6.05 2.19
C ALA A 35 2.01 -5.81 0.68
N PRO A 36 2.88 -6.37 -0.18
CA PRO A 36 2.68 -6.37 -1.63
C PRO A 36 1.35 -7.04 -2.00
N ILE A 37 0.73 -6.55 -3.06
CA ILE A 37 -0.56 -7.08 -3.52
C ILE A 37 -0.39 -7.85 -4.83
N SER A 38 -1.16 -8.91 -4.98
CA SER A 38 -1.39 -9.62 -6.23
C SER A 38 -2.83 -9.43 -6.68
N LYS A 39 -3.07 -9.44 -7.99
CA LYS A 39 -4.41 -9.48 -8.58
C LYS A 39 -4.69 -10.87 -9.13
N GLU A 40 -5.84 -11.43 -8.78
CA GLU A 40 -6.32 -12.68 -9.36
C GLU A 40 -6.90 -12.38 -10.76
N PRO A 41 -6.28 -12.85 -11.87
CA PRO A 41 -6.80 -12.62 -13.22
C PRO A 41 -8.23 -13.10 -13.48
N LYS A 42 -8.69 -14.24 -12.93
CA LYS A 42 -10.02 -14.80 -13.29
C LYS A 42 -11.14 -14.18 -12.47
N ALA A 43 -10.97 -14.11 -11.16
CA ALA A 43 -12.00 -13.59 -10.25
C ALA A 43 -11.91 -12.07 -10.01
N GLY A 44 -10.82 -11.41 -10.44
CA GLY A 44 -10.68 -9.96 -10.43
C GLY A 44 -10.39 -9.31 -9.06
N TYR A 45 -10.43 -10.07 -7.96
CA TYR A 45 -10.10 -9.56 -6.62
C TYR A 45 -8.58 -9.45 -6.41
N SER A 46 -8.19 -8.66 -5.41
CA SER A 46 -6.80 -8.48 -4.99
C SER A 46 -6.53 -9.18 -3.66
N TYR A 47 -5.31 -9.66 -3.44
CA TYR A 47 -4.89 -10.34 -2.22
C TYR A 47 -3.44 -10.04 -1.87
N GLU A 48 -3.08 -10.12 -0.59
CA GLU A 48 -1.69 -9.95 -0.17
C GLU A 48 -0.80 -11.11 -0.59
N GLN A 49 0.42 -10.78 -0.99
CA GLN A 49 1.49 -11.74 -1.22
C GLN A 49 1.99 -12.29 0.11
N THR A 50 2.51 -13.53 0.07
CA THR A 50 2.99 -14.24 1.27
C THR A 50 4.09 -13.47 2.02
N ASP A 51 5.00 -12.85 1.29
CA ASP A 51 6.15 -12.16 1.87
C ASP A 51 5.84 -10.67 2.05
N CYS A 52 5.56 -10.29 3.30
CA CYS A 52 5.49 -8.90 3.73
C CYS A 52 6.88 -8.44 4.19
N GLU A 53 7.18 -7.18 3.95
CA GLU A 53 8.36 -6.53 4.52
C GLU A 53 7.97 -5.84 5.83
N VAL A 54 8.81 -5.93 6.86
CA VAL A 54 8.59 -5.25 8.15
C VAL A 54 9.77 -4.33 8.42
N ILE A 55 9.49 -3.07 8.71
CA ILE A 55 10.49 -2.06 9.06
C ILE A 55 10.12 -1.34 10.37
N ASP A 56 11.08 -0.70 11.01
CA ASP A 56 10.85 0.09 12.22
C ASP A 56 10.05 1.37 11.91
N LEU A 57 9.04 1.68 12.73
CA LEU A 57 8.23 2.90 12.60
C LEU A 57 9.04 4.19 12.71
N ASN A 58 10.17 4.15 13.42
CA ASN A 58 11.08 5.27 13.63
C ASN A 58 12.15 5.37 12.52
N SER A 59 12.08 4.53 11.50
CA SER A 59 12.93 4.66 10.31
C SER A 59 12.73 6.03 9.66
N SER A 60 13.75 6.48 8.92
CA SER A 60 13.64 7.75 8.19
C SER A 60 12.54 7.69 7.12
N THR A 61 12.02 8.85 6.74
CA THR A 61 10.95 8.94 5.74
C THR A 61 11.38 8.42 4.37
N GLU A 62 12.67 8.49 4.05
CA GLU A 62 13.28 7.94 2.85
C GLU A 62 13.25 6.41 2.88
N ILE A 63 13.64 5.79 4.00
CA ILE A 63 13.61 4.33 4.17
C ILE A 63 12.18 3.80 4.05
N ILE A 64 11.22 4.47 4.70
CA ILE A 64 9.80 4.12 4.61
C ILE A 64 9.31 4.19 3.16
N GLU A 65 9.64 5.28 2.45
CA GLU A 65 9.28 5.46 1.06
C GLU A 65 9.89 4.40 0.14
N GLU A 66 11.19 4.11 0.28
CA GLU A 66 11.89 3.11 -0.51
C GLU A 66 11.29 1.71 -0.30
N ALA A 67 10.97 1.36 0.94
CA ALA A 67 10.28 0.11 1.26
C ALA A 67 8.91 0.03 0.60
N ILE A 68 8.12 1.10 0.66
CA ILE A 68 6.82 1.17 -0.01
C ILE A 68 6.97 1.03 -1.52
N LYS A 69 7.85 1.80 -2.16
CA LYS A 69 8.07 1.77 -3.61
C LYS A 69 8.55 0.39 -4.08
N ARG A 70 9.52 -0.21 -3.38
CA ARG A 70 10.02 -1.55 -3.70
C ARG A 70 8.91 -2.60 -3.61
N ASN A 71 8.09 -2.58 -2.55
CA ASN A 71 7.00 -3.55 -2.39
C ASN A 71 5.82 -3.29 -3.32
N PHE A 72 5.52 -2.03 -3.65
CA PHE A 72 4.57 -1.68 -4.71
C PHE A 72 4.98 -2.25 -6.06
N ASN A 73 6.28 -2.24 -6.37
CA ASN A 73 6.83 -2.81 -7.59
C ASN A 73 6.83 -4.35 -7.62
N LYS A 74 6.69 -5.02 -6.47
CA LYS A 74 6.47 -6.49 -6.42
C LYS A 74 5.06 -6.89 -6.88
N PHE A 75 4.17 -5.94 -7.14
CA PHE A 75 2.82 -6.23 -7.62
C PHE A 75 2.84 -7.17 -8.83
N ASN A 76 2.00 -8.20 -8.80
CA ASN A 76 1.89 -9.16 -9.90
C ASN A 76 0.45 -9.62 -10.13
N ILE A 77 0.23 -10.27 -11.27
CA ILE A 77 -1.03 -10.89 -11.63
C ILE A 77 -0.79 -12.40 -11.55
N LYS A 78 -1.49 -13.06 -10.63
CA LYS A 78 -1.24 -14.48 -10.34
C LYS A 78 -2.49 -15.14 -9.79
N GLU A 79 -2.77 -16.34 -10.26
CA GLU A 79 -3.84 -17.16 -9.69
C GLU A 79 -3.53 -17.48 -8.22
N LYS A 80 -4.51 -17.24 -7.36
CA LYS A 80 -4.40 -17.57 -5.95
C LYS A 80 -4.53 -19.09 -5.80
N LYS A 81 -3.50 -19.74 -5.25
CA LYS A 81 -3.60 -21.17 -4.87
C LYS A 81 -4.65 -21.32 -3.77
N GLU A 82 -5.39 -22.43 -3.79
CA GLU A 82 -6.43 -22.74 -2.80
C GLU A 82 -5.89 -22.64 -1.36
N GLY A 83 -6.68 -22.10 -0.42
CA GLY A 83 -6.38 -22.07 1.02
C GLY A 83 -6.11 -20.70 1.64
N MET A 84 -5.76 -19.66 0.87
CA MET A 84 -5.49 -18.31 1.40
C MET A 84 -6.76 -17.46 1.69
N GLY A 85 -7.91 -18.09 1.93
CA GLY A 85 -9.21 -17.42 2.11
C GLY A 85 -9.58 -17.07 3.56
N LYS A 86 -8.92 -17.70 4.54
CA LYS A 86 -9.21 -17.47 5.97
C LYS A 86 -8.42 -16.25 6.48
N LYS A 87 -9.03 -15.44 7.36
CA LYS A 87 -8.33 -14.33 8.05
C LYS A 87 -7.06 -14.79 8.78
N SER A 88 -7.02 -16.02 9.28
CA SER A 88 -5.83 -16.63 9.91
C SER A 88 -4.64 -16.76 8.95
N ASP A 89 -4.89 -16.76 7.64
CA ASP A 89 -3.87 -16.91 6.62
C ASP A 89 -3.39 -15.59 6.02
N TRP A 90 -3.87 -14.47 6.55
CA TRP A 90 -3.52 -13.13 6.10
C TRP A 90 -2.01 -12.88 6.30
N PRO A 91 -1.23 -12.64 5.24
CA PRO A 91 0.21 -12.43 5.36
C PRO A 91 0.62 -11.34 6.36
N ALA A 92 -0.05 -10.18 6.35
CA ALA A 92 0.23 -9.13 7.33
C ALA A 92 -0.06 -9.55 8.78
N LEU A 93 -1.11 -10.34 9.03
CA LEU A 93 -1.38 -10.92 10.36
C LEU A 93 -0.23 -11.81 10.80
N LYS A 94 0.27 -12.69 9.92
CA LYS A 94 1.42 -13.57 10.21
C LYS A 94 2.69 -12.76 10.50
N ALA A 95 2.95 -11.71 9.70
CA ALA A 95 4.10 -10.83 9.90
C ALA A 95 4.05 -10.09 11.25
N SER A 96 2.86 -9.65 11.69
CA SER A 96 2.65 -8.93 12.95
C SER A 96 2.83 -9.77 14.21
N LYS A 97 2.84 -11.11 14.08
CA LYS A 97 2.86 -12.09 15.18
C LYS A 97 1.64 -12.01 16.11
N GLU A 98 0.58 -11.31 15.70
CA GLU A 98 -0.68 -11.26 16.43
C GLU A 98 -1.43 -12.60 16.39
N LYS A 99 -2.09 -12.94 17.50
CA LYS A 99 -2.76 -14.25 17.66
C LYS A 99 -4.12 -14.31 16.96
N SER A 100 -4.72 -13.16 16.65
CA SER A 100 -6.05 -13.08 16.04
C SER A 100 -6.17 -11.87 15.13
N GLY A 101 -7.02 -11.99 14.10
CA GLY A 101 -7.31 -10.88 13.20
C GLY A 101 -7.90 -9.67 13.91
N ARG A 102 -8.70 -9.87 14.96
CA ARG A 102 -9.23 -8.78 15.79
C ARG A 102 -8.12 -8.03 16.51
N GLY A 103 -7.19 -8.75 17.15
CA GLY A 103 -6.05 -8.12 17.84
C GLY A 103 -5.15 -7.34 16.88
N PHE A 104 -5.00 -7.84 15.65
CA PHE A 104 -4.31 -7.13 14.58
C PHE A 104 -5.03 -5.85 14.17
N GLU A 105 -6.33 -5.92 13.88
CA GLU A 105 -7.14 -4.76 13.47
C GLU A 105 -7.24 -3.68 14.57
N GLU A 106 -7.17 -4.05 15.85
CA GLU A 106 -7.14 -3.12 16.99
C GLU A 106 -5.78 -2.41 17.13
N LYS A 107 -4.68 -3.03 16.70
CA LYS A 107 -3.30 -2.55 16.94
C LYS A 107 -2.62 -1.95 15.72
N TYR A 108 -3.13 -2.25 14.52
CA TYR A 108 -2.56 -1.82 13.25
C TYR A 108 -3.57 -0.97 12.49
N ARG A 109 -3.16 0.23 12.11
CA ARG A 109 -3.92 1.06 11.17
C ARG A 109 -3.55 0.67 9.76
N ARG A 110 -4.55 0.38 8.94
CA ARG A 110 -4.39 -0.03 7.53
C ARG A 110 -4.45 1.19 6.61
N ILE A 111 -3.42 1.35 5.78
CA ILE A 111 -3.32 2.36 4.72
C ILE A 111 -3.19 1.65 3.37
N SER A 112 -4.07 1.98 2.44
CA SER A 112 -4.08 1.46 1.07
C SER A 112 -3.38 2.45 0.14
N ILE A 113 -2.40 2.00 -0.63
CA ILE A 113 -1.70 2.82 -1.63
C ILE A 113 -1.92 2.18 -3.00
N ARG A 114 -2.52 2.91 -3.94
CA ARG A 114 -2.87 2.39 -5.27
C ARG A 114 -2.56 3.40 -6.36
N GLY A 115 -2.26 2.93 -7.57
CA GLY A 115 -2.30 3.81 -8.74
C GLY A 115 -3.69 4.42 -8.94
N ILE A 116 -3.75 5.64 -9.46
CA ILE A 116 -5.02 6.23 -9.91
C ILE A 116 -5.44 5.67 -11.27
N THR A 117 -4.45 5.37 -12.11
CA THR A 117 -4.61 4.76 -13.43
C THR A 117 -3.66 3.57 -13.57
N ASP A 118 -3.82 2.81 -14.65
CA ASP A 118 -2.90 1.75 -15.10
C ASP A 118 -1.47 2.23 -15.37
N TRP A 119 -1.28 3.53 -15.63
CA TRP A 119 0.05 4.14 -15.73
C TRP A 119 0.75 4.25 -14.37
N ASN A 120 0.01 4.23 -13.26
CA ASN A 120 0.52 4.34 -11.90
C ASN A 120 1.48 5.54 -11.66
N SER A 121 1.37 6.60 -12.46
CA SER A 121 2.18 7.83 -12.36
C SER A 121 1.76 8.73 -11.18
N SER A 122 0.55 8.50 -10.68
CA SER A 122 0.01 9.11 -9.45
C SER A 122 -0.54 8.01 -8.56
N LEU A 123 -0.28 8.15 -7.27
CA LEU A 123 -0.69 7.24 -6.22
C LEU A 123 -1.76 7.90 -5.38
N ARG A 124 -2.84 7.16 -5.12
CA ARG A 124 -3.84 7.47 -4.11
C ARG A 124 -3.49 6.70 -2.83
N ILE A 125 -3.52 7.41 -1.71
CA ILE A 125 -3.29 6.90 -0.37
C ILE A 125 -4.61 7.05 0.39
N GLU A 126 -5.17 5.96 0.88
CA GLU A 126 -6.48 5.91 1.54
C GLU A 126 -6.35 5.23 2.90
N THR A 127 -6.98 5.80 3.94
CA THR A 127 -7.14 5.16 5.25
C THR A 127 -8.58 5.31 5.72
N VAL A 128 -9.08 4.29 6.42
CA VAL A 128 -10.37 4.35 7.13
C VAL A 128 -10.06 4.62 8.60
N MET A 129 -10.64 5.68 9.15
CA MET A 129 -10.53 5.97 10.57
C MET A 129 -11.71 5.34 11.31
N ASN A 130 -11.41 4.50 12.30
CA ASN A 130 -12.41 3.83 13.13
C ASN A 130 -12.98 4.82 14.17
N LEU A 131 -13.80 5.77 13.70
CA LEU A 131 -14.64 6.63 14.53
C LEU A 131 -16.10 6.18 14.39
N PRO A 132 -17.03 6.61 15.28
CA PRO A 132 -18.47 6.34 15.13
C PRO A 132 -19.05 6.83 13.78
N ILE A 133 -18.28 7.65 13.06
CA ILE A 133 -18.51 8.07 11.68
C ILE A 133 -17.37 7.48 10.84
N GLU A 134 -17.70 6.68 9.83
CA GLU A 134 -16.74 6.04 8.91
C GLU A 134 -16.09 7.09 7.99
N ILE A 135 -15.15 7.87 8.53
CA ILE A 135 -14.45 8.90 7.77
C ILE A 135 -13.24 8.28 7.06
N GLU A 136 -13.23 8.43 5.74
CA GLU A 136 -12.08 8.10 4.90
C GLU A 136 -11.19 9.33 4.72
N LEU A 137 -9.89 9.19 5.01
CA LEU A 137 -8.90 10.21 4.68
C LEU A 137 -8.09 9.74 3.47
N THR A 138 -8.14 10.57 2.42
CA THR A 138 -7.51 10.28 1.15
C THR A 138 -6.56 11.38 0.73
N SER A 139 -5.39 10.99 0.23
CA SER A 139 -4.39 11.89 -0.33
C SER A 139 -3.89 11.36 -1.66
N THR A 140 -3.43 12.26 -2.53
CA THR A 140 -2.82 11.91 -3.81
C THR A 140 -1.42 12.49 -3.88
N ILE A 141 -0.51 11.74 -4.49
CA ILE A 141 0.88 12.14 -4.70
C ILE A 141 1.39 11.58 -6.03
N SER A 142 2.34 12.25 -6.68
CA SER A 142 3.03 11.67 -7.84
C SER A 142 3.87 10.46 -7.39
N ALA A 143 3.92 9.41 -8.22
CA ALA A 143 4.86 8.30 -8.04
C ALA A 143 6.33 8.75 -8.21
N HIS A 144 6.55 9.90 -8.87
CA HIS A 144 7.84 10.55 -9.10
C HIS A 144 8.09 11.73 -8.13
N CYS A 145 7.40 11.74 -6.98
CA CYS A 145 7.67 12.74 -5.95
C CYS A 145 9.13 12.72 -5.48
N GLU A 146 9.59 13.86 -4.95
CA GLU A 146 10.89 13.99 -4.31
C GLU A 146 11.09 12.92 -3.25
N PRO A 147 12.33 12.44 -3.03
CA PRO A 147 12.63 11.49 -1.97
C PRO A 147 12.05 11.97 -0.64
N SER A 148 11.53 11.06 0.17
CA SER A 148 10.88 11.27 1.48
C SER A 148 9.43 11.74 1.45
N GLU A 149 8.94 12.32 0.35
CA GLU A 149 7.60 12.92 0.32
C GLU A 149 6.48 11.90 0.51
N LEU A 150 6.61 10.69 -0.05
CA LEU A 150 5.64 9.63 0.15
C LEU A 150 5.67 9.14 1.61
N GLY A 151 6.87 8.91 2.16
CA GLY A 151 7.04 8.48 3.56
C GLY A 151 6.46 9.50 4.54
N LYS A 152 6.75 10.79 4.35
CA LYS A 152 6.16 11.90 5.14
C LYS A 152 4.63 11.88 5.06
N ARG A 153 4.07 11.67 3.86
CA ARG A 153 2.62 11.68 3.66
C ARG A 153 1.92 10.53 4.37
N ILE A 154 2.51 9.34 4.31
CA ILE A 154 2.01 8.15 4.99
C ILE A 154 2.01 8.36 6.50
N LEU A 155 3.10 8.85 7.07
CA LEU A 155 3.16 9.14 8.51
C LEU A 155 2.20 10.26 8.92
N LYS A 156 2.02 11.29 8.08
CA LYS A 156 1.07 12.37 8.35
C LYS A 156 -0.37 11.86 8.38
N ILE A 157 -0.76 11.04 7.42
CA ILE A 157 -2.08 10.40 7.38
C ILE A 157 -2.27 9.47 8.59
N PHE A 158 -1.26 8.66 8.90
CA PHE A 158 -1.28 7.75 10.04
C PHE A 158 -1.48 8.46 11.37
N ARG A 159 -0.77 9.56 11.60
CA ARG A 159 -0.83 10.39 12.81
C ARG A 159 -1.99 11.39 12.80
N SER A 160 -2.79 11.43 11.74
CA SER A 160 -3.97 12.28 11.71
C SER A 160 -5.00 11.72 12.68
N GLU A 161 -5.56 12.60 13.50
CA GLU A 161 -6.68 12.31 14.38
C GLU A 161 -7.84 13.21 13.98
N ILE A 162 -9.05 12.65 13.98
CA ILE A 162 -10.27 13.43 13.87
C ILE A 162 -10.87 13.52 15.27
N THR A 163 -11.10 14.75 15.71
CA THR A 163 -11.70 15.07 17.01
C THR A 163 -12.93 15.93 16.79
N GLU A 164 -14.01 15.68 17.53
CA GLU A 164 -15.15 16.59 17.56
C GLU A 164 -14.75 17.89 18.28
N ARG A 165 -15.13 19.03 17.69
CA ARG A 165 -14.89 20.34 18.30
C ARG A 165 -15.89 20.51 19.46
N LYS A 166 -15.37 20.69 20.67
CA LYS A 166 -16.15 21.04 21.87
C LYS A 166 -16.72 22.45 21.79
#